data_AF-A0A1D8QV53-F1
#
_entry.id   AF-A0A1D8QV53-F1
#
_cell.length_a   1.000
_cell.length_b   1.000
_cell.length_c   1.000
_cell.angle_alpha   90.00
_cell.angle_beta   90.00
_cell.angle_gamma   90.00
#
_symmetry.space_group_name_H-M   'P 1'
#
loop_
_entity.id
_entity.type
_entity.pdbx_description
1 polymer ?
#
loop_
_entity_poly.entity_id
_entity_poly.type
_entity_poly.pdbx_seq_one_letter_code
_entity_poly.pdbx_strand_id
1 'polypeptide(L)'
;MFRSRSLHPPPVLEADEAVLIGPATVTDSYLNMDAILDACAATGAQAVHPGYGFLSERAEFAEKLAERGIRFMGPRPEHMRMFGLKHTARELAKQNNVPLLPGSDILNSADEAATEATRIGYPVMLKSTAGGGGIGMQVCHNETELRDCFAAVSRMGGNNFGDARVFLEKFIACARHVEVQIFGDGKGNILTLEHNPI
;
A
#
# COMPACT_ATOMS: atom_id res chain seq x y z
N MET A 1 -5.40 14.17 16.83
CA MET A 1 -6.06 15.07 15.86
C MET A 1 -7.46 14.55 15.56
N PHE A 2 -8.47 15.41 15.39
CA PHE A 2 -9.86 14.98 15.20
C PHE A 2 -10.69 15.87 14.27
N ARG A 3 -11.93 15.44 13.97
CA ARG A 3 -12.88 16.10 13.05
C ARG A 3 -14.16 16.59 13.76
N SER A 4 -14.81 17.61 13.21
CA SER A 4 -15.83 18.45 13.89
C SER A 4 -17.15 17.77 14.31
N ARG A 5 -17.42 16.52 13.92
CA ARG A 5 -18.67 15.79 14.26
C ARG A 5 -18.48 14.59 15.18
N SER A 6 -17.25 14.27 15.58
CA SER A 6 -16.98 13.17 16.51
C SER A 6 -17.00 13.71 17.94
N LEU A 7 -18.12 13.53 18.64
CA LEU A 7 -18.17 13.66 20.10
C LEU A 7 -17.12 12.71 20.70
N HIS A 8 -16.05 13.29 21.26
CA HIS A 8 -15.06 12.68 22.15
C HIS A 8 -14.74 11.19 21.91
N PRO A 9 -14.26 10.78 20.72
CA PRO A 9 -13.81 9.41 20.53
C PRO A 9 -12.59 9.13 21.45
N PRO A 10 -12.32 7.87 21.84
CA PRO A 10 -11.24 7.56 22.79
C PRO A 10 -9.89 8.22 22.47
N PRO A 11 -9.39 8.25 21.20
CA PRO A 11 -8.13 8.92 20.89
C PRO A 11 -8.12 10.44 21.14
N VAL A 12 -9.28 11.10 21.23
CA VAL A 12 -9.40 12.51 21.60
C VAL A 12 -9.40 12.69 23.12
N LEU A 13 -10.02 11.75 23.83
CA LEU A 13 -10.09 11.78 25.29
C LEU A 13 -8.79 11.33 25.96
N GLU A 14 -8.04 10.45 25.32
CA GLU A 14 -6.80 9.88 25.83
C GLU A 14 -5.57 10.73 25.48
N ALA A 15 -5.70 11.71 24.58
CA ALA A 15 -4.61 12.60 24.21
C ALA A 15 -4.46 13.75 25.23
N ASP A 16 -3.22 14.14 25.53
CA ASP A 16 -2.93 15.31 26.38
C ASP A 16 -3.46 16.61 25.77
N GLU A 17 -3.40 16.72 24.44
CA GLU A 17 -3.95 17.82 23.67
C GLU A 17 -4.60 17.30 22.38
N ALA A 18 -5.70 17.93 21.97
CA ALA A 18 -6.43 17.54 20.77
C ALA A 18 -6.73 18.76 19.88
N VAL A 19 -6.31 18.68 18.62
CA VAL A 19 -6.54 19.72 17.60
C VAL A 19 -7.55 19.25 16.55
N LEU A 20 -8.48 20.15 16.20
CA LEU A 20 -9.42 19.98 15.08
C LEU A 20 -8.69 20.24 13.77
N ILE A 21 -8.63 19.24 12.88
CA ILE A 21 -7.89 19.30 11.61
C ILE A 21 -8.79 19.46 10.37
N GLY A 22 -10.07 19.73 10.57
CA GLY A 22 -11.00 20.03 9.49
C GLY A 22 -12.41 19.46 9.63
N PRO A 23 -13.22 19.58 8.58
CA PRO A 23 -14.59 19.06 8.51
C PRO A 23 -14.68 17.52 8.60
N ALA A 24 -15.92 17.00 8.58
CA ALA A 24 -16.16 15.58 8.80
C ALA A 24 -15.64 14.65 7.68
N THR A 25 -15.51 15.17 6.46
CA THR A 25 -15.03 14.47 5.27
C THR A 25 -13.56 14.10 5.44
N VAL A 26 -13.20 12.84 5.10
CA VAL A 26 -11.84 12.31 5.29
C VAL A 26 -10.82 13.09 4.45
N THR A 27 -11.17 13.43 3.22
CA THR A 27 -10.33 14.24 2.31
C THR A 27 -9.98 15.59 2.91
N ASP A 28 -10.94 16.24 3.56
CA ASP A 28 -10.75 17.59 4.13
C ASP A 28 -10.19 17.55 5.57
N SER A 29 -9.91 16.36 6.11
CA SER A 29 -9.37 16.16 7.47
C SER A 29 -8.17 15.21 7.49
N TYR A 30 -8.39 13.91 7.68
CA TYR A 30 -7.30 12.93 7.88
C TYR A 30 -6.41 12.67 6.65
N LEU A 31 -6.85 13.08 5.46
CA LEU A 31 -6.02 13.08 4.24
C LEU A 31 -5.48 14.46 3.88
N ASN A 32 -5.84 15.51 4.64
CA ASN A 32 -5.35 16.85 4.44
C ASN A 32 -3.99 17.01 5.13
N MET A 33 -2.92 16.84 4.36
CA MET A 33 -1.54 16.95 4.86
C MET A 33 -1.28 18.33 5.48
N ASP A 34 -1.76 19.41 4.85
CA ASP A 34 -1.49 20.77 5.31
C ASP A 34 -2.14 21.04 6.67
N ALA A 35 -3.39 20.63 6.87
CA ALA A 35 -4.07 20.76 8.16
C ALA A 35 -3.38 19.99 9.29
N ILE A 36 -2.84 18.80 8.98
CA ILE A 36 -2.06 18.00 9.94
C ILE A 36 -0.75 18.68 10.28
N LEU A 37 -0.06 19.25 9.28
CA LEU A 37 1.22 19.93 9.49
C LEU A 37 1.06 21.24 10.26
N ASP A 38 -0.02 21.99 10.01
CA ASP A 38 -0.39 23.19 10.77
C ASP A 38 -0.68 22.83 12.24
N ALA A 39 -1.37 21.72 12.48
CA ALA A 39 -1.61 21.22 13.84
C ALA A 39 -0.30 20.81 14.54
N CYS A 40 0.66 20.20 13.83
CA CYS A 40 1.98 19.93 14.39
C CYS A 40 2.73 21.23 14.75
N ALA A 41 2.67 22.25 13.89
CA ALA A 41 3.30 23.54 14.14
C ALA A 41 2.69 24.27 15.34
N ALA A 42 1.36 24.22 15.48
CA ALA A 42 0.64 24.86 16.59
C ALA A 42 0.93 24.22 17.95
N THR A 43 1.12 22.90 17.97
CA THR A 43 1.35 22.11 19.20
C THR A 43 2.83 21.90 19.54
N GLY A 44 3.73 22.19 18.60
CA GLY A 44 5.16 21.87 18.75
C GLY A 44 5.46 20.37 18.67
N ALA A 45 4.59 19.58 18.04
CA ALA A 45 4.78 18.14 17.89
C ALA A 45 6.09 17.83 17.13
N GLN A 46 6.93 16.97 17.71
CA GLN A 46 8.23 16.61 17.15
C GLN A 46 8.21 15.35 16.29
N ALA A 47 7.11 14.59 16.34
CA ALA A 47 6.93 13.38 15.56
C ALA A 47 5.45 13.11 15.25
N VAL A 48 5.21 12.39 14.16
CA VAL A 48 3.88 11.92 13.75
C VAL A 48 3.91 10.41 13.62
N HIS A 49 3.03 9.73 14.38
CA HIS A 49 2.70 8.33 14.19
C HIS A 49 1.47 8.24 13.28
N PRO A 50 1.57 7.75 12.04
CA PRO A 50 0.47 7.80 11.09
C PRO A 50 -0.57 6.67 11.30
N GLY A 51 -0.25 5.67 12.12
CA GLY A 51 -1.08 4.47 12.26
C GLY A 51 -1.07 3.67 10.96
N TYR A 52 -2.25 3.22 10.52
CA TYR A 52 -2.46 2.51 9.26
C TYR A 52 -3.54 3.19 8.42
N GLY A 53 -3.51 2.98 7.10
CA GLY A 53 -4.37 3.69 6.17
C GLY A 53 -4.05 5.19 6.08
N PHE A 54 -4.96 5.97 5.50
CA PHE A 54 -4.79 7.42 5.32
C PHE A 54 -3.43 7.80 4.70
N LEU A 55 -2.59 8.51 5.46
CA LEU A 55 -1.29 9.02 5.03
C LEU A 55 -0.11 8.10 5.43
N SER A 56 -0.36 6.94 6.07
CA SER A 56 0.69 6.04 6.58
C SER A 56 1.64 5.49 5.51
N GLU A 57 1.19 5.42 4.26
CA GLU A 57 1.99 4.96 3.11
C GLU A 57 2.17 6.08 2.06
N ARG A 58 2.13 7.35 2.49
CA ARG A 58 2.31 8.51 1.60
C ARG A 58 3.72 9.08 1.79
N ALA A 59 4.63 8.72 0.88
CA ALA A 59 6.01 9.19 0.88
C ALA A 59 6.12 10.72 0.94
N GLU A 60 5.28 11.44 0.19
CA GLU A 60 5.21 12.90 0.19
C GLU A 60 4.89 13.48 1.57
N PHE A 61 4.03 12.82 2.35
CA PHE A 61 3.68 13.29 3.68
C PHE A 61 4.88 13.20 4.63
N ALA A 62 5.64 12.09 4.58
CA ALA A 62 6.86 11.92 5.36
C ALA A 62 7.96 12.93 4.95
N GLU A 63 8.07 13.25 3.65
CA GLU A 63 8.98 14.28 3.13
C GLU A 63 8.61 15.67 3.68
N LYS A 64 7.34 16.07 3.60
CA LYS A 64 6.84 17.35 4.13
C LYS A 64 7.02 17.48 5.65
N LEU A 65 6.90 16.39 6.39
CA LEU A 65 7.21 16.38 7.84
C LEU A 65 8.70 16.63 8.08
N ALA A 66 9.57 15.95 7.32
CA ALA A 66 11.02 16.08 7.46
C ALA A 66 11.51 17.51 7.13
N GLU A 67 10.94 18.16 6.11
CA GLU A 67 11.21 19.57 5.77
C GLU A 67 10.94 20.54 6.92
N ARG A 68 10.05 20.16 7.84
CA ARG A 68 9.69 20.92 9.04
C ARG A 68 10.38 20.43 10.32
N GLY A 69 11.33 19.50 10.20
CA GLY A 69 12.04 18.92 11.33
C GLY A 69 11.20 17.96 12.19
N ILE A 70 10.04 17.51 11.68
CA ILE A 70 9.13 16.60 12.36
C ILE A 70 9.45 15.17 11.92
N ARG A 71 9.63 14.24 12.86
CA ARG A 71 9.93 12.84 12.54
C ARG A 71 8.67 12.10 12.12
N PHE A 72 8.71 11.44 10.97
CA PHE A 72 7.71 10.44 10.61
C PHE A 72 8.06 9.10 11.29
N MET A 73 7.15 8.54 12.09
CA MET A 73 7.33 7.23 12.72
C MET A 73 6.93 6.12 11.75
N GLY A 74 7.83 5.82 10.81
CA GLY A 74 7.62 4.79 9.80
C GLY A 74 8.86 4.59 8.92
N PRO A 75 8.73 3.85 7.80
CA PRO A 75 9.83 3.65 6.86
C PRO A 75 10.26 4.97 6.19
N ARG A 76 11.44 4.97 5.57
CA ARG A 76 11.90 6.11 4.75
C ARG A 76 10.99 6.29 3.52
N PRO A 77 10.81 7.52 3.01
CA PRO A 77 10.03 7.78 1.80
C PRO A 77 10.44 6.93 0.60
N GLU A 78 11.74 6.69 0.43
CA GLU A 78 12.29 5.80 -0.61
C GLU A 78 11.73 4.36 -0.50
N HIS A 79 11.67 3.79 0.71
CA HIS A 79 11.14 2.45 0.91
C HIS A 79 9.63 2.43 0.66
N MET A 80 8.89 3.46 1.07
CA MET A 80 7.45 3.58 0.78
C MET A 80 7.19 3.59 -0.73
N ARG A 81 8.04 4.26 -1.53
CA ARG A 81 7.92 4.26 -3.00
C ARG A 81 8.30 2.90 -3.59
N MET A 82 9.36 2.26 -3.09
CA MET A 82 9.80 0.93 -3.55
C MET A 82 8.74 -0.16 -3.33
N PHE A 83 8.08 -0.15 -2.16
CA PHE A 83 7.06 -1.13 -1.80
C PHE A 83 5.62 -0.71 -2.13
N GLY A 84 5.40 0.54 -2.56
CA GLY A 84 4.06 1.09 -2.81
C GLY A 84 3.36 0.51 -4.03
N LEU A 85 4.10 -0.07 -4.98
CA LEU A 85 3.55 -0.76 -6.14
C LEU A 85 3.97 -2.23 -6.14
N LYS A 86 3.03 -3.12 -6.46
CA LYS A 86 3.25 -4.57 -6.42
C LYS A 86 4.35 -5.02 -7.38
N HIS A 87 4.45 -4.41 -8.56
CA HIS A 87 5.47 -4.78 -9.56
C HIS A 87 6.88 -4.38 -9.11
N THR A 88 7.06 -3.16 -8.58
CA THR A 88 8.38 -2.73 -8.06
C THR A 88 8.79 -3.55 -6.83
N ALA A 89 7.82 -3.89 -5.96
CA ALA A 89 8.08 -4.80 -4.84
C ALA A 89 8.49 -6.21 -5.32
N ARG A 90 7.86 -6.73 -6.38
CA ARG A 90 8.25 -8.01 -7.01
C ARG A 90 9.63 -7.92 -7.65
N GLU A 91 9.94 -6.85 -8.38
CA GLU A 91 11.27 -6.63 -8.96
C GLU A 91 12.35 -6.62 -7.87
N LEU A 92 12.10 -5.92 -6.76
CA LEU A 92 12.99 -5.89 -5.61
C LEU A 92 13.17 -7.28 -4.99
N ALA A 93 12.08 -8.04 -4.85
CA ALA A 93 12.12 -9.42 -4.37
C ALA A 93 12.96 -10.31 -5.31
N LYS A 94 12.80 -10.20 -6.64
CA LYS A 94 13.63 -10.92 -7.63
C LYS A 94 15.11 -10.56 -7.46
N GLN A 95 15.44 -9.27 -7.36
CA GLN A 95 16.81 -8.78 -7.19
C GLN A 95 17.49 -9.31 -5.90
N ASN A 96 16.69 -9.58 -4.87
CA ASN A 96 17.17 -10.10 -3.59
C ASN A 96 16.98 -11.62 -3.45
N ASN A 97 16.73 -12.34 -4.54
CA ASN A 97 16.54 -13.80 -4.56
C ASN A 97 15.42 -14.30 -3.63
N VAL A 98 14.41 -13.47 -3.36
CA VAL A 98 13.22 -13.88 -2.63
C VAL A 98 12.34 -14.72 -3.58
N PRO A 99 11.90 -15.93 -3.18
CA PRO A 99 11.06 -16.77 -4.03
C PRO A 99 9.75 -16.07 -4.39
N LEU A 100 9.43 -16.07 -5.68
CA LEU A 100 8.18 -15.53 -6.21
C LEU A 100 7.42 -16.60 -6.99
N LEU A 101 6.10 -16.48 -6.98
CA LEU A 101 5.26 -17.23 -7.92
C LEU A 101 5.64 -16.90 -9.36
N PRO A 102 5.54 -17.89 -10.29
CA PRO A 102 5.58 -17.61 -11.71
C PRO A 102 4.60 -16.50 -12.05
N GLY A 103 5.05 -15.53 -12.83
CA GLY A 103 4.27 -14.36 -13.21
C GLY A 103 4.89 -13.66 -14.41
N SER A 104 4.23 -12.60 -14.85
CA SER A 104 4.69 -11.72 -15.91
C SER A 104 5.35 -10.46 -15.35
N ASP A 105 5.96 -9.67 -16.23
CA ASP A 105 6.20 -8.26 -15.99
C ASP A 105 4.91 -7.46 -16.31
N ILE A 106 5.01 -6.14 -16.47
CA ILE A 106 3.85 -5.29 -16.80
C ILE A 106 3.34 -5.61 -18.21
N LEU A 107 2.03 -5.80 -18.31
CA LEU A 107 1.35 -6.14 -19.55
C LEU A 107 0.74 -4.89 -20.20
N ASN A 108 0.94 -4.75 -21.51
CA ASN A 108 0.47 -3.63 -22.30
C ASN A 108 -0.85 -3.92 -23.03
N SER A 109 -1.22 -5.19 -23.16
CA SER A 109 -2.45 -5.61 -23.84
C SER A 109 -2.99 -6.95 -23.35
N ALA A 110 -4.24 -7.23 -23.70
CA ALA A 110 -4.86 -8.53 -23.46
C ALA A 110 -4.21 -9.66 -24.28
N ASP A 111 -3.62 -9.37 -25.44
CA ASP A 111 -2.88 -10.35 -26.25
C ASP A 111 -1.56 -10.76 -25.58
N GLU A 112 -0.83 -9.78 -25.04
CA GLU A 112 0.37 -10.02 -24.24
C GLU A 112 0.02 -10.84 -22.99
N ALA A 113 -1.09 -10.49 -22.33
CA ALA A 113 -1.61 -11.23 -21.18
C ALA A 113 -1.93 -12.69 -21.53
N ALA A 114 -2.59 -12.96 -22.66
CA ALA A 114 -2.91 -14.32 -23.09
C ALA A 114 -1.65 -15.16 -23.39
N THR A 115 -0.65 -14.54 -24.01
CA THR A 115 0.65 -15.17 -24.28
C THR A 115 1.36 -15.55 -22.97
N GLU A 116 1.44 -14.61 -22.04
CA GLU A 116 2.07 -14.83 -20.73
C GLU A 116 1.29 -15.83 -19.87
N ALA A 117 -0.04 -15.80 -19.92
CA ALA A 117 -0.89 -16.77 -19.22
C ALA A 117 -0.70 -18.19 -19.75
N THR A 118 -0.44 -18.36 -21.05
CA THR A 118 -0.08 -19.66 -21.64
C THR A 118 1.26 -20.16 -21.11
N ARG A 119 2.26 -19.28 -21.00
CA ARG A 119 3.58 -19.59 -20.42
C ARG A 119 3.51 -19.95 -18.94
N ILE A 120 2.70 -19.22 -18.17
CA ILE A 120 2.50 -19.43 -16.72
C ILE A 120 1.61 -20.66 -16.45
N GLY A 121 0.65 -20.92 -17.34
CA GLY A 121 -0.39 -21.94 -17.22
C GLY A 121 -1.60 -21.46 -16.40
N TYR A 122 -2.81 -21.67 -16.91
CA TYR A 122 -4.07 -21.39 -16.22
C TYR A 122 -4.33 -22.32 -15.02
N PRO A 123 -5.16 -21.93 -14.03
CA PRO A 123 -5.68 -20.58 -13.83
C PRO A 123 -4.56 -19.60 -13.44
N VAL A 124 -4.76 -18.32 -13.78
CA VAL A 124 -3.88 -17.19 -13.44
C VAL A 124 -4.66 -16.11 -12.69
N MET A 125 -3.97 -15.24 -11.98
CA MET A 125 -4.54 -14.08 -11.31
C MET A 125 -4.04 -12.81 -12.01
N LEU A 126 -4.97 -12.06 -12.60
CA LEU A 126 -4.71 -10.71 -13.12
C LEU A 126 -4.76 -9.72 -11.97
N LYS A 127 -3.74 -8.86 -11.85
CA LYS A 127 -3.61 -7.89 -10.76
C LYS A 127 -3.25 -6.50 -11.27
N SER A 128 -3.86 -5.46 -10.72
CA SER A 128 -3.37 -4.09 -10.82
C SER A 128 -2.07 -3.90 -10.05
N THR A 129 -1.17 -3.07 -10.58
CA THR A 129 0.11 -2.71 -9.94
C THR A 129 -0.09 -1.97 -8.64
N ALA A 130 -1.10 -1.11 -8.56
CA ALA A 130 -1.44 -0.35 -7.38
C ALA A 130 -2.68 -0.92 -6.66
N GLY A 131 -2.80 -0.61 -5.37
CA GLY A 131 -3.96 -0.94 -4.56
C GLY A 131 -3.76 -2.06 -3.55
N GLY A 132 -4.66 -2.11 -2.56
CA GLY A 132 -4.68 -3.06 -1.44
C GLY A 132 -6.11 -3.49 -1.10
N GLY A 133 -6.25 -4.42 -0.15
CA GLY A 133 -7.57 -4.87 0.34
C GLY A 133 -8.37 -5.76 -0.63
N GLY A 134 -7.71 -6.44 -1.56
CA GLY A 134 -8.37 -7.36 -2.52
C GLY A 134 -8.97 -6.68 -3.76
N ILE A 135 -8.88 -5.35 -3.87
CA ILE A 135 -9.40 -4.59 -5.02
C ILE A 135 -8.38 -4.64 -6.17
N GLY A 136 -8.87 -4.76 -7.41
CA GLY A 136 -8.03 -4.78 -8.61
C GLY A 136 -7.34 -6.13 -8.85
N MET A 137 -7.98 -7.24 -8.48
CA MET A 137 -7.51 -8.57 -8.84
C MET A 137 -8.65 -9.49 -9.29
N GLN A 138 -8.39 -10.35 -10.27
CA GLN A 138 -9.37 -11.28 -10.84
C GLN A 138 -8.69 -12.61 -11.17
N VAL A 139 -9.30 -13.73 -10.76
CA VAL A 139 -8.89 -15.06 -11.20
C VAL A 139 -9.45 -15.30 -12.60
N CYS A 140 -8.61 -15.77 -13.50
CA CYS A 140 -8.96 -16.13 -14.87
C CYS A 140 -8.61 -17.61 -15.08
N HIS A 141 -9.62 -18.42 -15.40
CA HIS A 141 -9.46 -19.86 -15.63
C HIS A 141 -9.08 -20.21 -17.07
N ASN A 142 -9.26 -19.28 -18.01
CA ASN A 142 -8.97 -19.46 -19.42
C ASN A 142 -8.69 -18.11 -20.09
N GLU A 143 -8.34 -18.16 -21.38
CA GLU A 143 -8.02 -16.97 -22.19
C GLU A 143 -9.21 -16.02 -22.35
N THR A 144 -10.41 -16.54 -22.58
CA THR A 144 -11.62 -15.72 -22.73
C THR A 144 -11.87 -14.87 -21.49
N GLU A 145 -11.87 -15.50 -20.32
CA GLU A 145 -12.05 -14.79 -19.04
C GLU A 145 -10.96 -13.73 -18.80
N LEU A 146 -9.71 -14.04 -19.15
CA LEU A 146 -8.60 -13.10 -19.03
C LEU A 146 -8.82 -11.86 -19.90
N ARG A 147 -9.17 -12.06 -21.17
CA ARG A 147 -9.43 -10.97 -22.11
C ARG A 147 -10.61 -10.11 -21.68
N ASP A 148 -11.69 -10.74 -21.24
CA ASP A 148 -12.91 -10.05 -20.78
C ASP A 148 -12.65 -9.17 -19.56
N CYS A 149 -11.79 -9.62 -18.64
CA CYS A 149 -11.51 -8.89 -17.40
C CYS A 149 -10.37 -7.86 -17.51
N PHE A 150 -9.52 -7.92 -18.55
CA PHE A 150 -8.30 -7.11 -18.64
C PHE A 150 -8.57 -5.61 -18.49
N ALA A 151 -9.46 -5.08 -19.32
CA ALA A 151 -9.82 -3.67 -19.32
C ALA A 151 -10.51 -3.24 -18.00
N ALA A 152 -11.29 -4.14 -17.38
CA ALA A 152 -11.97 -3.87 -16.13
C ALA A 152 -10.97 -3.72 -14.96
N VAL A 153 -10.01 -4.64 -14.85
CA VAL A 153 -8.96 -4.58 -13.80
C VAL A 153 -8.05 -3.38 -14.02
N SER A 154 -7.64 -3.10 -15.26
CA SER A 154 -6.82 -1.93 -15.60
C SER A 154 -7.54 -0.62 -15.23
N ARG A 155 -8.83 -0.46 -15.61
CA ARG A 155 -9.62 0.71 -15.27
C ARG A 155 -9.81 0.87 -13.76
N MET A 156 -10.03 -0.23 -13.03
CA MET A 156 -10.15 -0.21 -11.57
C MET A 156 -8.85 0.28 -10.92
N GLY A 157 -7.70 -0.16 -11.43
CA GLY A 157 -6.38 0.35 -11.02
C GLY A 157 -6.25 1.86 -11.21
N GLY A 158 -6.58 2.34 -12.41
CA GLY A 158 -6.52 3.76 -12.74
C GLY A 158 -7.45 4.63 -11.87
N ASN A 159 -8.71 4.23 -11.72
CA ASN A 159 -9.71 5.02 -10.99
C ASN A 159 -9.46 5.05 -9.48
N ASN A 160 -9.06 3.93 -8.89
CA ASN A 160 -8.97 3.83 -7.44
C ASN A 160 -7.57 4.17 -6.91
N PHE A 161 -6.53 3.99 -7.73
CA PHE A 161 -5.14 4.06 -7.28
C PHE A 161 -4.23 4.88 -8.21
N GLY A 162 -4.75 5.46 -9.29
CA GLY A 162 -3.98 6.31 -10.20
C GLY A 162 -2.99 5.56 -11.09
N ASP A 163 -3.06 4.23 -11.13
CA ASP A 163 -2.17 3.39 -11.94
C ASP A 163 -2.96 2.26 -12.61
N ALA A 164 -3.08 2.34 -13.94
CA ALA A 164 -3.86 1.40 -14.74
C ALA A 164 -3.05 0.17 -15.22
N ARG A 165 -1.77 0.06 -14.84
CA ARG A 165 -0.92 -1.07 -15.24
C ARG A 165 -1.35 -2.35 -14.54
N VAL A 166 -1.17 -3.47 -15.23
CA VAL A 166 -1.53 -4.81 -14.73
C VAL A 166 -0.44 -5.83 -15.02
N PHE A 167 -0.45 -6.92 -14.26
CA PHE A 167 0.45 -8.07 -14.44
C PHE A 167 -0.26 -9.37 -14.04
N LEU A 168 0.34 -10.51 -14.40
CA LEU A 168 -0.15 -11.84 -14.09
C LEU A 168 0.71 -12.52 -13.02
N GLU A 169 0.06 -13.32 -12.19
CA GLU A 169 0.70 -14.33 -11.34
C GLU A 169 -0.03 -15.66 -11.46
N LYS A 170 0.68 -16.76 -11.20
CA LYS A 170 0.06 -18.07 -11.07
C LYS A 170 -0.96 -18.05 -9.93
N PHE A 171 -2.18 -18.50 -10.20
CA PHE A 171 -3.17 -18.70 -9.14
C PHE A 171 -2.91 -20.02 -8.40
N ILE A 172 -2.87 -19.95 -7.07
CA ILE A 172 -2.70 -21.11 -6.19
C ILE A 172 -4.01 -21.29 -5.41
N ALA A 173 -4.79 -22.31 -5.78
CA ALA A 173 -6.12 -22.53 -5.23
C ALA A 173 -6.11 -22.91 -3.74
N CYS A 174 -5.13 -23.73 -3.33
CA CYS A 174 -4.94 -24.16 -1.95
C CYS A 174 -3.69 -23.51 -1.38
N ALA A 175 -3.82 -22.28 -0.89
CA ALA A 175 -2.74 -21.51 -0.29
C ALA A 175 -3.06 -21.12 1.15
N ARG A 176 -2.02 -20.98 1.97
CA ARG A 176 -2.08 -20.25 3.24
C ARG A 176 -1.44 -18.89 3.02
N HIS A 177 -2.11 -17.83 3.45
CA HIS A 177 -1.49 -16.51 3.53
C HIS A 177 -0.62 -16.49 4.78
N VAL A 178 0.67 -16.20 4.61
CA VAL A 178 1.61 -15.98 5.71
C VAL A 178 2.29 -14.64 5.48
N GLU A 179 2.30 -13.81 6.51
CA GLU A 179 3.00 -12.53 6.55
C GLU A 179 3.95 -12.50 7.74
N VAL A 180 5.09 -11.84 7.58
CA VAL A 180 6.15 -11.78 8.60
C VAL A 180 6.28 -10.34 9.07
N GLN A 181 6.14 -10.13 10.37
CA GLN A 181 6.36 -8.82 10.97
C GLN A 181 7.87 -8.55 11.06
N ILE A 182 8.27 -7.37 10.58
CA ILE A 182 9.67 -6.91 10.58
C ILE A 182 9.79 -5.62 11.39
N PHE A 183 10.89 -5.47 12.12
CA PHE A 183 11.31 -4.24 12.79
C PHE A 183 12.71 -3.87 12.32
N GLY A 184 12.91 -2.60 11.96
CA GLY A 184 14.21 -2.04 11.62
C GLY A 184 14.51 -0.82 12.49
N ASP A 185 15.73 -0.72 13.00
CA ASP A 185 16.14 0.39 13.90
C ASP A 185 16.65 1.63 13.16
N GLY A 186 16.71 1.58 11.83
CA GLY A 186 17.26 2.65 10.98
C GLY A 186 18.79 2.74 10.98
N LYS A 187 19.49 1.91 11.76
CA LYS A 187 20.96 1.81 11.85
C LYS A 187 21.52 0.54 11.20
N GLY A 188 20.66 -0.25 10.57
CA GLY A 188 21.02 -1.47 9.85
C GLY A 188 20.66 -2.76 10.59
N ASN A 189 20.13 -2.68 11.83
CA ASN A 189 19.63 -3.86 12.52
C ASN A 189 18.18 -4.12 12.12
N ILE A 190 17.89 -5.39 11.85
CA ILE A 190 16.57 -5.86 11.43
C ILE A 190 16.22 -7.11 12.24
N LEU A 191 14.99 -7.17 12.75
CA LEU A 191 14.46 -8.32 13.47
C LEU A 191 13.12 -8.73 12.87
N THR A 192 12.89 -10.04 12.77
CA THR A 192 11.58 -10.63 12.51
C THR A 192 10.96 -11.05 13.84
N LEU A 193 9.65 -10.84 14.01
CA LEU A 193 8.92 -11.47 15.11
C LEU A 193 8.38 -12.81 14.62
N GLU A 194 9.09 -13.87 14.97
CA GLU A 194 8.63 -15.23 14.71
C GLU A 194 7.78 -15.74 15.88
N HIS A 195 6.73 -16.48 15.56
CA HIS A 195 6.01 -17.26 16.56
C HIS A 195 6.96 -18.36 17.05
N ASN A 196 7.35 -18.32 18.33
CA ASN A 196 8.01 -19.45 18.97
C ASN A 196 6.95 -20.56 19.07
N PRO A 197 7.04 -21.67 18.32
CA PRO A 197 6.08 -22.75 18.48
C PRO A 197 6.30 -23.36 19.87
N ILE A 198 5.34 -23.15 20.77
CA ILE A 198 5.22 -23.94 22.01
C ILE A 198 4.59 -25.29 21.63
#